data_AF-A0AAV1JUE6-F1
#
_entry.id   AF-A0AAV1JUE6-F1
#
_cell.length_a   1.000
_cell.length_b   1.000
_cell.length_c   1.000
_cell.angle_alpha   90.00
_cell.angle_beta   90.00
_cell.angle_gamma   90.00
#
_symmetry.space_group_name_H-M   'P 1'
#
loop_
_entity.id
_entity.type
_entity.pdbx_description
1 polymer ?
#
loop_
_entity_poly.entity_id
_entity_poly.type
_entity_poly.pdbx_seq_one_letter_code
_entity_poly.pdbx_strand_id
1 'polypeptide(L)'
;MKVEATTTDGVRGWECTPTGEQPNQPAENAKNAKCLPVVLKGWRRTSLYGLIVFLMILVFLNLALTLWIISTLRLTKNGIGPITIIKDGVKLNGNAWIADQLIASSITSQTGQPVTLHSHRNFTVLVSNPDFKEESKLVLKRDSVKCSGNAFEVQDARGKRVFYASKDEVRVFAETLAVDGKGGIGVRSALQSPLVRAPPGSNLQLESLTRKLDLRAPQSIYLESRAGSIDITSHNNIKLDSVVGAIRIDAPNIIINNLKEATITDKASKNSRNKKVYQLCACASGKLFLSAPDAPCAMHETDTELCR
;
A
#
# COMPACT_ATOMS: atom_id res chain seq x y z
N MET A 1 64.13 -55.06 20.55
CA MET A 1 63.76 -56.29 21.28
C MET A 1 63.40 -57.35 20.25
N LYS A 2 64.11 -58.51 20.29
CA LYS A 2 63.92 -59.80 19.58
C LYS A 2 63.77 -59.73 18.05
N VAL A 3 64.76 -60.07 17.21
CA VAL A 3 65.53 -61.33 17.04
C VAL A 3 64.62 -62.54 16.80
N GLU A 4 64.58 -63.05 15.57
CA GLU A 4 64.95 -64.45 15.27
C GLU A 4 65.17 -64.68 13.76
N ALA A 5 66.17 -65.51 13.48
CA ALA A 5 66.67 -65.93 12.18
C ALA A 5 66.69 -67.46 12.16
N THR A 6 66.58 -68.08 10.97
CA THR A 6 67.08 -69.43 10.63
C THR A 6 66.89 -69.65 9.11
N THR A 7 67.93 -69.79 8.25
CA THR A 7 68.72 -71.01 7.88
C THR A 7 67.83 -72.18 7.42
N THR A 8 68.08 -72.99 6.37
CA THR A 8 69.28 -73.36 5.58
C THR A 8 68.86 -74.29 4.40
N ASP A 9 69.68 -74.29 3.34
CA ASP A 9 70.16 -75.40 2.48
C ASP A 9 69.29 -76.42 1.71
N GLY A 10 69.70 -76.58 0.44
CA GLY A 10 69.97 -77.89 -0.19
C GLY A 10 68.98 -78.35 -1.27
N VAL A 11 69.29 -79.14 -2.30
CA VAL A 11 70.49 -79.76 -2.91
C VAL A 11 70.05 -80.23 -4.32
N ARG A 12 71.03 -80.46 -5.20
CA ARG A 12 71.00 -81.00 -6.58
C ARG A 12 70.23 -82.33 -6.77
N GLY A 13 69.84 -82.61 -8.02
CA GLY A 13 69.57 -83.97 -8.52
C GLY A 13 69.55 -84.02 -10.06
N TRP A 14 70.40 -84.88 -10.64
CA TRP A 14 70.47 -85.28 -12.05
C TRP A 14 69.84 -86.68 -12.22
N GLU A 15 69.83 -87.19 -13.47
CA GLU A 15 69.53 -88.58 -13.93
C GLU A 15 68.09 -88.85 -14.45
N CYS A 16 67.80 -89.72 -15.43
CA CYS A 16 68.51 -90.43 -16.52
C CYS A 16 67.40 -91.11 -17.39
N THR A 17 67.34 -90.89 -18.72
CA THR A 17 67.49 -91.90 -19.82
C THR A 17 66.29 -92.90 -20.03
N PRO A 18 66.27 -93.78 -21.05
CA PRO A 18 65.40 -93.70 -22.25
C PRO A 18 64.59 -95.01 -22.50
N THR A 19 64.01 -95.23 -23.69
CA THR A 19 64.15 -96.45 -24.56
C THR A 19 63.01 -96.57 -25.60
N GLY A 20 63.37 -97.01 -26.82
CA GLY A 20 62.53 -97.70 -27.83
C GLY A 20 61.82 -96.79 -28.85
N GLU A 21 61.72 -97.07 -30.15
CA GLU A 21 62.26 -98.10 -31.04
C GLU A 21 61.92 -97.67 -32.50
N GLN A 22 62.68 -98.15 -33.48
CA GLN A 22 62.62 -97.94 -34.94
C GLN A 22 61.42 -98.68 -35.63
N PRO A 23 61.28 -98.75 -36.99
CA PRO A 23 61.53 -97.81 -38.11
C PRO A 23 60.40 -97.85 -39.21
N ASN A 24 60.54 -97.01 -40.26
CA ASN A 24 60.34 -97.33 -41.71
C ASN A 24 59.61 -96.26 -42.58
N GLN A 25 60.41 -95.63 -43.45
CA GLN A 25 60.29 -95.14 -44.86
C GLN A 25 58.95 -95.20 -45.65
N PRO A 26 58.83 -94.58 -46.86
CA PRO A 26 59.14 -93.20 -47.27
C PRO A 26 58.08 -92.57 -48.25
N ALA A 27 58.36 -91.31 -48.67
CA ALA A 27 58.08 -90.72 -49.99
C ALA A 27 56.76 -89.95 -50.29
N GLU A 28 57.01 -88.70 -50.69
CA GLU A 28 56.38 -87.86 -51.74
C GLU A 28 55.07 -87.05 -51.53
N ASN A 29 55.30 -85.73 -51.55
CA ASN A 29 54.62 -84.69 -52.34
C ASN A 29 53.11 -84.42 -52.13
N ALA A 30 52.79 -83.26 -51.54
CA ALA A 30 52.12 -82.17 -52.26
C ALA A 30 51.93 -80.91 -51.39
N LYS A 31 52.53 -79.81 -51.87
CA LYS A 31 52.09 -78.39 -51.85
C LYS A 31 50.93 -78.00 -50.91
N ASN A 32 51.25 -77.09 -49.98
CA ASN A 32 50.60 -75.78 -49.75
C ASN A 32 50.69 -75.41 -48.28
N ALA A 33 51.29 -74.26 -47.96
CA ALA A 33 50.72 -73.32 -46.99
C ALA A 33 51.55 -72.05 -46.91
N LYS A 34 50.84 -70.95 -47.12
CA LYS A 34 51.23 -69.56 -46.90
C LYS A 34 52.07 -69.39 -45.63
N CYS A 35 53.24 -68.79 -45.77
CA CYS A 35 53.96 -68.20 -44.64
C CYS A 35 53.17 -67.00 -44.11
N LEU A 36 52.46 -67.22 -43.00
CA LEU A 36 52.18 -66.18 -42.02
C LEU A 36 52.72 -66.71 -40.69
N PRO A 37 53.76 -66.10 -40.10
CA PRO A 37 54.26 -66.56 -38.82
C PRO A 37 53.24 -66.14 -37.75
N VAL A 38 52.45 -67.12 -37.37
CA VAL A 38 51.63 -67.11 -36.17
C VAL A 38 52.57 -67.09 -34.96
N VAL A 39 52.72 -65.93 -34.33
CA VAL A 39 53.28 -65.77 -32.98
C VAL A 39 52.19 -66.12 -31.97
N LEU A 40 51.88 -67.42 -31.82
CA LEU A 40 50.93 -67.94 -30.83
C LEU A 40 51.67 -68.79 -29.79
N LYS A 41 52.39 -68.14 -28.87
CA LYS A 41 52.72 -68.73 -27.55
C LYS A 41 52.92 -67.68 -26.46
N GLY A 42 52.05 -66.67 -26.43
CA GLY A 42 52.04 -65.60 -25.43
C GLY A 42 50.79 -64.71 -25.46
N TRP A 43 50.07 -64.71 -26.59
CA TRP A 43 48.88 -63.88 -26.88
C TRP A 43 47.81 -63.88 -25.79
N ARG A 44 47.51 -65.02 -25.16
CA ARG A 44 46.48 -65.08 -24.09
C ARG A 44 46.89 -64.27 -22.86
N ARG A 45 48.16 -64.31 -22.43
CA ARG A 45 48.64 -63.50 -21.30
C ARG A 45 48.70 -62.03 -21.67
N THR A 46 49.24 -61.69 -22.84
CA THR A 46 49.32 -60.31 -23.32
C THR A 46 47.94 -59.68 -23.55
N SER A 47 46.97 -60.47 -24.01
CA SER A 47 45.56 -60.05 -24.15
C SER A 47 44.88 -59.85 -22.80
N LEU A 48 45.18 -60.68 -21.79
CA LEU A 48 44.64 -60.53 -20.44
C LEU A 48 45.24 -59.30 -19.73
N TYR A 49 46.55 -59.06 -19.89
CA TYR A 49 47.18 -57.82 -19.43
C TYR A 49 46.65 -56.58 -20.18
N GLY A 50 46.42 -56.68 -21.50
CA GLY A 50 45.79 -55.61 -22.28
C GLY A 50 44.36 -55.31 -21.81
N LEU A 51 43.58 -56.34 -21.48
CA LEU A 51 42.24 -56.19 -20.92
C LEU A 51 42.26 -55.58 -19.51
N ILE A 52 43.19 -55.98 -18.64
CA ILE A 52 43.38 -55.36 -17.32
C ILE A 52 43.78 -53.89 -17.45
N VAL A 53 44.70 -53.56 -18.36
CA VAL A 53 45.12 -52.17 -18.63
C VAL A 53 43.96 -51.35 -19.18
N PHE A 54 43.18 -51.92 -20.12
CA PHE A 54 41.98 -51.27 -20.63
C PHE A 54 40.95 -51.01 -19.53
N LEU A 55 40.74 -51.99 -18.63
CA LEU A 55 39.84 -51.84 -17.48
C LEU A 55 40.35 -50.77 -16.51
N MET A 56 41.66 -50.71 -16.24
CA MET A 56 42.29 -49.64 -15.45
C MET A 56 42.11 -48.27 -16.10
N ILE A 57 42.27 -48.17 -17.42
CA ILE A 57 42.02 -46.93 -18.17
C ILE A 57 40.55 -46.51 -18.04
N LEU A 58 39.60 -47.45 -18.15
CA LEU A 58 38.18 -47.15 -17.92
C LEU A 58 37.92 -46.66 -16.49
N VAL A 59 38.57 -47.23 -15.48
CA VAL A 59 38.45 -46.77 -14.08
C VAL A 59 39.00 -45.34 -13.94
N PHE A 60 40.16 -45.04 -14.52
CA PHE A 60 40.73 -43.71 -14.50
C PHE A 60 39.86 -42.68 -15.24
N LEU A 61 39.30 -43.04 -16.40
CA LEU A 61 38.36 -42.20 -17.14
C LEU A 61 37.08 -41.93 -16.33
N ASN A 62 36.53 -42.95 -15.68
CA ASN A 62 35.37 -42.78 -14.78
C ASN A 62 35.70 -41.90 -13.57
N LEU A 63 36.89 -42.04 -12.99
CA LEU A 63 37.33 -41.19 -11.88
C LEU A 63 37.54 -39.73 -12.33
N ALA A 64 38.14 -39.52 -13.50
CA ALA A 64 38.31 -38.18 -14.07
C ALA A 64 36.95 -37.54 -14.40
N LEU A 65 36.03 -38.30 -14.98
CA LEU A 65 34.68 -37.85 -15.29
C LEU A 65 33.91 -37.46 -14.02
N THR A 66 33.97 -38.27 -12.97
CA THR A 66 33.30 -37.97 -11.69
C THR A 66 33.89 -36.75 -11.00
N LEU A 67 35.22 -36.60 -10.95
CA LEU A 67 35.87 -35.40 -10.42
C LEU A 67 35.53 -34.16 -11.24
N TRP A 68 35.45 -34.29 -12.56
CA TRP A 68 35.07 -33.20 -13.45
C TRP A 68 33.61 -32.78 -13.24
N ILE A 69 32.69 -33.72 -13.06
CA ILE A 69 31.27 -33.43 -12.74
C ILE A 69 31.17 -32.68 -11.41
N ILE A 70 31.88 -33.12 -10.36
CA ILE A 70 31.89 -32.46 -9.04
C ILE A 70 32.39 -31.02 -9.15
N SER A 71 33.47 -30.81 -9.90
CA SER A 71 34.08 -29.50 -10.11
C SER A 71 33.16 -28.57 -10.90
N THR A 72 32.61 -29.05 -12.01
CA THR A 72 31.72 -28.28 -12.90
C THR A 72 30.41 -27.89 -12.22
N LEU A 73 29.82 -28.81 -11.43
CA LEU A 73 28.58 -28.55 -10.68
C LEU A 73 28.80 -27.77 -9.38
N ARG A 74 30.04 -27.39 -9.05
CA ARG A 74 30.42 -26.71 -7.78
C ARG A 74 29.82 -27.41 -6.55
N LEU A 75 29.83 -28.75 -6.56
CA LEU A 75 29.34 -29.54 -5.43
C LEU A 75 30.33 -29.42 -4.28
N THR A 76 29.95 -28.69 -3.25
CA THR A 76 30.74 -28.54 -2.03
C THR A 76 30.13 -29.43 -0.95
N LYS A 77 30.92 -29.86 0.05
CA LYS A 77 30.38 -30.63 1.20
C LYS A 77 29.22 -29.93 1.92
N ASN A 78 29.08 -28.61 1.76
CA ASN A 78 28.07 -27.77 2.41
C ASN A 78 26.90 -27.39 1.48
N GLY A 79 26.88 -27.82 0.21
CA GLY A 79 25.77 -27.53 -0.70
C GLY A 79 26.10 -27.53 -2.19
N ILE A 80 25.11 -27.13 -2.98
CA ILE A 80 25.12 -27.13 -4.45
C ILE A 80 25.16 -25.67 -4.93
N GLY A 81 26.27 -25.26 -5.55
CA GLY A 81 26.40 -23.91 -6.10
C GLY A 81 26.22 -22.80 -5.05
N PRO A 82 25.32 -21.81 -5.27
CA PRO A 82 25.09 -20.72 -4.32
C PRO A 82 24.27 -21.14 -3.10
N ILE A 83 23.76 -22.37 -3.05
CA ILE A 83 22.89 -22.86 -1.99
C ILE A 83 23.73 -23.60 -0.97
N THR A 84 23.65 -23.20 0.30
CA THR A 84 24.31 -23.83 1.44
C THR A 84 23.28 -24.34 2.44
N ILE A 85 23.44 -25.57 2.93
CA ILE A 85 22.54 -26.18 3.90
C ILE A 85 23.07 -25.83 5.30
N ILE A 86 22.23 -25.20 6.13
CA ILE A 86 22.50 -24.86 7.52
C ILE A 86 21.55 -25.63 8.43
N LYS A 87 21.84 -25.70 9.74
CA LYS A 87 21.02 -26.46 10.70
C LYS A 87 19.54 -26.02 10.73
N ASP A 88 19.28 -24.74 10.50
CA ASP A 88 17.94 -24.14 10.56
C ASP A 88 17.29 -23.94 9.18
N GLY A 89 17.89 -24.45 8.09
CA GLY A 89 17.31 -24.37 6.76
C GLY A 89 18.32 -24.21 5.63
N VAL A 90 17.94 -23.45 4.60
CA VAL A 90 18.73 -23.29 3.37
C VAL A 90 19.14 -21.83 3.23
N LYS A 91 20.45 -21.57 3.15
CA LYS A 91 21.01 -20.24 2.94
C LYS A 91 21.46 -20.10 1.48
N LEU A 92 20.84 -19.16 0.77
CA LEU A 92 21.20 -18.80 -0.60
C LEU A 92 22.18 -17.62 -0.60
N ASN A 93 23.40 -17.85 -1.08
CA ASN A 93 24.43 -16.84 -1.28
C ASN A 93 24.63 -16.59 -2.78
N GLY A 94 23.76 -15.78 -3.37
CA GLY A 94 23.79 -15.42 -4.78
C GLY A 94 22.41 -15.50 -5.41
N ASN A 95 22.39 -15.74 -6.72
CA ASN A 95 21.14 -15.83 -7.47
C ASN A 95 20.76 -17.30 -7.65
N ALA A 96 19.51 -17.64 -7.35
CA ALA A 96 18.92 -18.92 -7.71
C ALA A 96 17.58 -18.71 -8.39
N TRP A 97 17.26 -19.62 -9.30
CA TRP A 97 15.98 -19.66 -9.98
C TRP A 97 15.15 -20.78 -9.38
N ILE A 98 13.91 -20.47 -9.02
CA ILE A 98 12.93 -21.46 -8.58
C ILE A 98 12.04 -21.73 -9.79
N ALA A 99 12.01 -22.97 -10.27
CA ALA A 99 11.28 -23.33 -11.49
C ALA A 99 9.75 -23.27 -11.29
N ASP A 100 9.27 -23.75 -10.15
CA ASP A 100 7.85 -23.84 -9.84
C ASP A 100 7.53 -23.11 -8.52
N GLN A 101 7.19 -23.87 -7.47
CA GLN A 101 6.75 -23.34 -6.20
C GLN A 101 7.87 -23.37 -5.15
N LEU A 102 8.07 -22.26 -4.45
CA LEU A 102 8.85 -22.21 -3.23
C LEU A 102 7.91 -22.40 -2.03
N ILE A 103 8.08 -23.49 -1.29
CA ILE A 103 7.39 -23.73 -0.02
C ILE A 103 8.43 -23.58 1.09
N ALA A 104 8.21 -22.59 1.96
CA ALA A 104 9.07 -22.33 3.09
C ALA A 104 8.21 -21.90 4.29
N SER A 105 8.62 -22.30 5.49
CA SER A 105 7.99 -21.85 6.74
C SER A 105 8.28 -20.39 7.03
N SER A 106 9.46 -19.91 6.64
CA SER A 106 9.89 -18.53 6.82
C SER A 106 10.87 -18.14 5.71
N ILE A 107 10.76 -16.91 5.22
CA ILE A 107 11.69 -16.30 4.27
C ILE A 107 12.26 -15.06 4.96
N THR A 108 13.53 -15.12 5.31
CA THR A 108 14.23 -14.03 6.01
C THR A 108 15.41 -13.52 5.19
N SER A 109 15.61 -12.22 5.19
CA SER A 109 16.82 -11.59 4.64
C SER A 109 17.95 -11.63 5.68
N GLN A 110 19.13 -11.16 5.28
CA GLN A 110 20.27 -11.00 6.20
C GLN A 110 19.93 -10.01 7.32
N THR A 111 20.58 -10.17 8.48
CA THR A 111 20.36 -9.29 9.62
C THR A 111 20.52 -7.82 9.24
N GLY A 112 19.48 -7.02 9.48
CA GLY A 112 19.46 -5.59 9.17
C GLY A 112 19.14 -5.23 7.71
N GLN A 113 18.83 -6.21 6.86
CA GLN A 113 18.39 -5.98 5.47
C GLN A 113 16.90 -6.33 5.30
N PRO A 114 16.11 -5.52 4.56
CA PRO A 114 14.72 -5.86 4.28
C PRO A 114 14.62 -7.02 3.28
N VAL A 115 13.49 -7.73 3.29
CA VAL A 115 13.11 -8.63 2.20
C VAL A 115 12.45 -7.81 1.11
N THR A 116 13.04 -7.78 -0.08
CA THR A 116 12.47 -7.08 -1.24
C THR A 116 11.89 -8.09 -2.22
N LEU A 117 10.69 -7.81 -2.72
CA LEU A 117 10.02 -8.63 -3.71
C LEU A 117 9.80 -7.77 -4.96
N HIS A 118 10.44 -8.16 -6.06
CA HIS A 118 10.35 -7.46 -7.33
C HIS A 118 9.49 -8.27 -8.31
N SER A 119 8.38 -7.68 -8.76
CA SER A 119 7.45 -8.31 -9.70
C SER A 119 7.13 -7.39 -10.87
N HIS A 120 7.12 -7.95 -12.08
CA HIS A 120 6.70 -7.26 -13.31
C HIS A 120 5.18 -7.29 -13.51
N ARG A 121 4.49 -8.17 -12.77
CA ARG A 121 3.04 -8.37 -12.81
C ARG A 121 2.44 -8.08 -11.44
N ASN A 122 1.12 -8.19 -11.36
CA ASN A 122 0.41 -8.03 -10.08
C ASN A 122 0.96 -9.02 -9.04
N PHE A 123 1.25 -8.50 -7.86
CA PHE A 123 1.73 -9.27 -6.72
C PHE A 123 0.59 -9.42 -5.71
N THR A 124 0.33 -10.64 -5.24
CA THR A 124 -0.77 -10.92 -4.31
C THR A 124 -0.25 -11.66 -3.09
N VAL A 125 -0.59 -11.16 -1.91
CA VAL A 125 -0.41 -11.86 -0.63
C VAL A 125 -1.77 -12.34 -0.19
N LEU A 126 -1.89 -13.64 0.06
CA LEU A 126 -3.13 -14.29 0.49
C LEU A 126 -2.90 -14.95 1.84
N VAL A 127 -3.85 -14.75 2.75
CA VAL A 127 -3.96 -15.50 3.98
C VAL A 127 -5.25 -16.30 3.91
N SER A 128 -5.14 -17.61 4.01
CA SER A 128 -6.25 -18.56 3.94
C SER A 128 -6.34 -19.39 5.20
N ASN A 129 -7.55 -19.72 5.60
CA ASN A 129 -7.82 -20.68 6.67
C ASN A 129 -7.35 -22.10 6.25
N PRO A 130 -7.06 -23.03 7.18
CA PRO A 130 -6.87 -24.45 6.90
C PRO A 130 -7.83 -25.07 5.87
N ASP A 131 -9.08 -24.62 5.79
CA ASP A 131 -10.07 -25.05 4.78
C ASP A 131 -9.87 -24.43 3.39
N PHE A 132 -8.72 -23.79 3.12
CA PHE A 132 -8.39 -23.04 1.90
C PHE A 132 -9.33 -21.88 1.57
N LYS A 133 -10.13 -21.42 2.53
CA LYS A 133 -10.97 -20.24 2.38
C LYS A 133 -10.12 -18.97 2.56
N GLU A 134 -10.18 -18.06 1.57
CA GLU A 134 -9.49 -16.77 1.63
C GLU A 134 -10.02 -15.92 2.82
N GLU A 135 -9.17 -15.60 3.79
CA GLU A 135 -9.52 -14.72 4.92
C GLU A 135 -9.10 -13.27 4.68
N SER A 136 -7.90 -13.06 4.14
CA SER A 136 -7.44 -11.74 3.76
C SER A 136 -6.55 -11.78 2.53
N LYS A 137 -6.54 -10.66 1.80
CA LYS A 137 -5.89 -10.54 0.49
C LYS A 137 -5.35 -9.14 0.31
N LEU A 138 -4.06 -9.03 -0.01
CA LEU A 138 -3.40 -7.79 -0.38
C LEU A 138 -2.90 -7.93 -1.82
N VAL A 139 -3.41 -7.10 -2.73
CA VAL A 139 -3.06 -7.11 -4.16
C VAL A 139 -2.36 -5.80 -4.51
N LEU A 140 -1.11 -5.90 -4.91
CA LEU A 140 -0.32 -4.81 -5.48
C LEU A 140 -0.40 -4.90 -7.00
N LYS A 141 -1.00 -3.89 -7.62
CA LYS A 141 -1.04 -3.68 -9.07
C LYS A 141 -0.04 -2.60 -9.46
N ARG A 142 0.08 -2.33 -10.76
CA ARG A 142 0.95 -1.27 -11.29
C ARG A 142 0.58 0.13 -10.78
N ASP A 143 -0.69 0.37 -10.52
CA ASP A 143 -1.29 1.68 -10.22
C ASP A 143 -2.02 1.74 -8.88
N SER A 144 -2.26 0.60 -8.24
CA SER A 144 -3.18 0.52 -7.10
C SER A 144 -2.80 -0.60 -6.14
N VAL A 145 -3.08 -0.35 -4.86
CA VAL A 145 -3.00 -1.35 -3.80
C VAL A 145 -4.43 -1.63 -3.34
N LYS A 146 -4.84 -2.89 -3.38
CA LYS A 146 -6.15 -3.33 -2.90
C LYS A 146 -5.97 -4.25 -1.71
N CYS A 147 -6.59 -3.91 -0.59
CA CYS A 147 -6.67 -4.75 0.59
C CYS A 147 -8.12 -5.24 0.75
N SER A 148 -8.30 -6.53 0.99
CA SER A 148 -9.57 -7.17 1.31
C SER A 148 -9.39 -7.98 2.59
N GLY A 149 -10.21 -7.69 3.59
CA GLY A 149 -10.15 -8.31 4.91
C GLY A 149 -11.07 -7.56 5.88
N ASN A 150 -11.01 -7.91 7.16
CA ASN A 150 -11.87 -7.31 8.18
C ASN A 150 -11.46 -5.86 8.52
N ALA A 151 -10.15 -5.58 8.51
CA ALA A 151 -9.61 -4.26 8.80
C ALA A 151 -8.29 -4.00 8.06
N PHE A 152 -8.01 -2.73 7.79
CA PHE A 152 -6.75 -2.22 7.27
C PHE A 152 -6.20 -1.16 8.23
N GLU A 153 -5.00 -1.39 8.77
CA GLU A 153 -4.38 -0.54 9.80
C GLU A 153 -3.00 -0.08 9.34
N VAL A 154 -2.72 1.21 9.51
CA VAL A 154 -1.42 1.82 9.26
C VAL A 154 -0.89 2.39 10.57
N GLN A 155 0.33 2.00 10.95
CA GLN A 155 1.00 2.44 12.17
C GLN A 155 2.28 3.22 11.84
N ASP A 156 2.63 4.17 12.71
CA ASP A 156 3.92 4.84 12.74
C ASP A 156 5.03 3.88 13.22
N ALA A 157 6.30 4.24 13.05
CA ALA A 157 7.48 3.50 13.51
C ALA A 157 7.47 3.20 15.03
N ARG A 158 6.68 3.95 15.80
CA ARG A 158 6.47 3.77 17.25
C ARG A 158 5.31 2.80 17.58
N GLY A 159 4.65 2.21 16.58
CA GLY A 159 3.48 1.35 16.75
C GLY A 159 2.16 2.10 17.02
N LYS A 160 2.17 3.44 16.95
CA LYS A 160 0.93 4.24 17.11
C LYS A 160 0.12 4.19 15.82
N ARG A 161 -1.19 3.96 15.94
CA ARG A 161 -2.13 4.01 14.80
C ARG A 161 -2.16 5.39 14.17
N VAL A 162 -2.12 5.44 12.85
CA VAL A 162 -2.25 6.65 12.03
C VAL A 162 -3.53 6.61 11.21
N PHE A 163 -3.87 5.44 10.67
CA PHE A 163 -5.07 5.21 9.87
C PHE A 163 -5.66 3.83 10.17
N TYR A 164 -6.98 3.74 10.21
CA TYR A 164 -7.71 2.50 10.38
C TYR A 164 -8.96 2.52 9.51
N ALA A 165 -9.20 1.45 8.76
CA ALA A 165 -10.41 1.28 7.96
C ALA A 165 -10.99 -0.13 8.17
N SER A 166 -12.30 -0.20 8.39
CA SER A 166 -13.05 -1.45 8.56
C SER A 166 -14.41 -1.34 7.88
N LYS A 167 -15.23 -2.38 7.98
CA LYS A 167 -16.61 -2.36 7.47
C LYS A 167 -17.47 -1.30 8.19
N ASP A 168 -17.22 -1.08 9.47
CA ASP A 168 -18.11 -0.27 10.32
C ASP A 168 -17.69 1.20 10.33
N GLU A 169 -16.39 1.49 10.24
CA GLU A 169 -15.87 2.86 10.32
C GLU A 169 -14.48 3.00 9.70
N VAL A 170 -14.13 4.26 9.43
CA VAL A 170 -12.77 4.71 9.06
C VAL A 170 -12.33 5.76 10.08
N ARG A 171 -11.17 5.56 10.70
CA ARG A 171 -10.58 6.45 11.70
C ARG A 171 -9.22 6.97 11.23
N VAL A 172 -9.04 8.28 11.36
CA VAL A 172 -7.76 8.96 11.12
C VAL A 172 -7.25 9.46 12.47
N PHE A 173 -6.06 9.03 12.86
CA PHE A 173 -5.45 9.36 14.16
C PHE A 173 -4.36 10.44 14.04
N ALA A 174 -4.08 10.89 12.82
CA ALA A 174 -3.20 12.02 12.57
C ALA A 174 -3.79 13.31 13.15
N GLU A 175 -2.93 14.21 13.64
CA GLU A 175 -3.35 15.50 14.21
C GLU A 175 -3.97 16.42 13.14
N THR A 176 -3.45 16.33 11.92
CA THR A 176 -3.89 17.15 10.78
C THR A 176 -4.24 16.24 9.61
N LEU A 177 -5.46 16.40 9.07
CA LEU A 177 -5.89 15.80 7.82
C LEU A 177 -6.15 16.92 6.81
N ALA A 178 -5.26 17.06 5.83
CA ALA A 178 -5.44 17.98 4.70
C ALA A 178 -6.15 17.26 3.55
N VAL A 179 -7.17 17.92 2.97
CA VAL A 179 -7.89 17.42 1.80
C VAL A 179 -7.62 18.38 0.65
N ASP A 180 -6.58 18.07 -0.12
CA ASP A 180 -6.15 18.89 -1.25
C ASP A 180 -6.89 18.45 -2.52
N GLY A 181 -7.80 19.29 -2.99
CA GLY A 181 -8.52 19.10 -4.24
C GLY A 181 -9.25 20.37 -4.63
N LYS A 182 -9.35 20.67 -5.93
CA LYS A 182 -10.02 21.89 -6.43
C LYS A 182 -11.48 22.03 -5.95
N GLY A 183 -12.13 20.93 -5.59
CA GLY A 183 -13.49 20.90 -5.05
C GLY A 183 -13.59 20.67 -3.53
N GLY A 184 -12.47 20.61 -2.81
CA GLY A 184 -12.46 20.32 -1.37
C GLY A 184 -13.09 18.97 -1.02
N ILE A 185 -13.83 18.95 0.10
CA ILE A 185 -14.54 17.76 0.60
C ILE A 185 -16.03 17.82 0.29
N GLY A 186 -16.54 16.81 -0.43
CA GLY A 186 -17.98 16.64 -0.67
C GLY A 186 -18.60 15.73 0.39
N VAL A 187 -19.48 16.29 1.24
CA VAL A 187 -20.18 15.53 2.29
C VAL A 187 -21.63 15.28 1.86
N ARG A 188 -22.03 14.00 1.74
CA ARG A 188 -23.38 13.63 1.28
C ARG A 188 -24.46 13.65 2.36
N SER A 189 -24.09 13.45 3.62
CA SER A 189 -25.05 13.31 4.72
C SER A 189 -24.84 14.40 5.76
N ALA A 190 -23.92 14.22 6.70
CA ALA A 190 -23.63 15.20 7.72
C ALA A 190 -22.14 15.17 8.05
N LEU A 191 -21.61 16.33 8.43
CA LEU A 191 -20.29 16.48 9.03
C LEU A 191 -20.48 17.01 10.44
N GLN A 192 -20.08 16.22 11.43
CA GLN A 192 -20.08 16.66 12.82
C GLN A 192 -18.69 17.18 13.16
N SER A 193 -18.60 18.46 13.55
CA SER A 193 -17.36 19.05 14.04
C SER A 193 -17.64 19.91 15.27
N PRO A 194 -16.79 19.87 16.31
CA PRO A 194 -16.92 20.75 17.46
C PRO A 194 -16.56 22.21 17.12
N LEU A 195 -15.73 22.45 16.11
CA LEU A 195 -15.29 23.78 15.72
C LEU A 195 -15.08 23.84 14.20
N VAL A 196 -15.61 24.89 13.59
CA VAL A 196 -15.33 25.25 12.20
C VAL A 196 -14.70 26.64 12.21
N ARG A 197 -13.49 26.76 11.66
CA ARG A 197 -12.73 28.01 11.68
C ARG A 197 -11.97 28.16 10.36
N ALA A 198 -11.87 29.39 9.87
CA ALA A 198 -11.01 29.72 8.73
C ALA A 198 -9.54 29.87 9.14
N PRO A 199 -8.59 29.66 8.21
CA PRO A 199 -7.18 29.97 8.42
C PRO A 199 -6.94 31.41 8.88
N PRO A 200 -5.87 31.68 9.65
CA PRO A 200 -5.49 33.05 10.02
C PRO A 200 -5.36 33.96 8.80
N GLY A 201 -5.94 35.16 8.88
CA GLY A 201 -5.94 36.13 7.77
C GLY A 201 -7.01 35.88 6.69
N SER A 202 -7.84 34.85 6.84
CA SER A 202 -8.97 34.58 5.95
C SER A 202 -10.30 34.56 6.71
N ASN A 203 -11.38 34.92 6.02
CA ASN A 203 -12.72 34.91 6.59
C ASN A 203 -13.36 33.52 6.48
N LEU A 204 -14.10 33.12 7.51
CA LEU A 204 -14.96 31.93 7.42
C LEU A 204 -16.19 32.30 6.60
N GLN A 205 -16.27 31.77 5.39
CA GLN A 205 -17.41 31.95 4.50
C GLN A 205 -18.29 30.72 4.55
N LEU A 206 -19.52 30.89 5.03
CA LEU A 206 -20.59 29.91 4.93
C LEU A 206 -21.58 30.45 3.90
N GLU A 207 -21.62 29.85 2.71
CA GLU A 207 -22.49 30.32 1.63
C GLU A 207 -23.28 29.18 1.00
N SER A 208 -24.44 29.53 0.44
CA SER A 208 -25.22 28.64 -0.43
C SER A 208 -25.47 29.38 -1.73
N LEU A 209 -24.73 29.02 -2.78
CA LEU A 209 -24.78 29.70 -4.09
C LEU A 209 -26.13 29.58 -4.82
N THR A 210 -26.91 28.54 -4.53
CA THR A 210 -28.11 28.21 -5.33
C THR A 210 -29.42 28.27 -4.55
N ARG A 211 -29.40 28.10 -3.23
CA ARG A 211 -30.62 27.92 -2.43
C ARG A 211 -30.58 28.72 -1.13
N LYS A 212 -30.39 28.04 0.00
CA LYS A 212 -30.54 28.60 1.34
C LYS A 212 -29.41 28.10 2.23
N LEU A 213 -28.84 29.00 3.03
CA LEU A 213 -28.06 28.65 4.21
C LEU A 213 -29.01 28.61 5.42
N ASP A 214 -29.05 27.49 6.14
CA ASP A 214 -29.92 27.29 7.30
C ASP A 214 -29.06 27.05 8.55
N LEU A 215 -29.13 27.96 9.52
CA LEU A 215 -28.43 27.88 10.80
C LEU A 215 -29.47 27.62 11.89
N ARG A 216 -29.38 26.47 12.57
CA ARG A 216 -30.33 26.07 13.62
C ARG A 216 -29.57 25.66 14.87
N ALA A 217 -30.07 26.07 16.03
CA ALA A 217 -29.56 25.63 17.32
C ALA A 217 -30.73 25.33 18.27
N PRO A 218 -30.59 24.36 19.19
CA PRO A 218 -31.65 24.00 20.13
C PRO A 218 -31.90 25.07 21.20
N GLN A 219 -30.86 25.81 21.61
CA GLN A 219 -30.96 26.85 22.64
C GLN A 219 -30.90 28.25 22.03
N SER A 220 -29.77 28.60 21.42
CA SER A 220 -29.56 29.94 20.86
C SER A 220 -28.43 29.93 19.82
N ILE A 221 -28.46 30.93 18.95
CA ILE A 221 -27.37 31.25 18.01
C ILE A 221 -26.85 32.63 18.40
N TYR A 222 -25.58 32.72 18.75
CA TYR A 222 -24.91 33.99 19.04
C TYR A 222 -24.10 34.42 17.82
N LEU A 223 -24.43 35.59 17.27
CA LEU A 223 -23.64 36.26 16.25
C LEU A 223 -22.93 37.44 16.92
N GLU A 224 -21.64 37.30 17.18
CA GLU A 224 -20.83 38.30 17.89
C GLU A 224 -19.58 38.66 17.08
N SER A 225 -19.20 39.94 17.09
CA SER A 225 -17.94 40.41 16.53
C SER A 225 -17.17 41.19 17.61
N ARG A 226 -16.00 40.67 18.01
CA ARG A 226 -15.10 41.34 18.97
C ARG A 226 -14.38 42.54 18.36
N ALA A 227 -14.18 42.52 17.03
CA ALA A 227 -13.47 43.54 16.29
C ALA A 227 -14.12 43.69 14.91
N GLY A 228 -15.00 44.68 14.78
CA GLY A 228 -15.71 45.01 13.54
C GLY A 228 -17.23 45.05 13.69
N SER A 229 -17.94 45.46 12.64
CA SER A 229 -19.40 45.39 12.56
C SER A 229 -19.88 44.00 12.14
N ILE A 230 -21.14 43.72 12.42
CA ILE A 230 -21.87 42.60 11.80
C ILE A 230 -22.80 43.23 10.77
N ASP A 231 -22.52 42.98 9.49
CA ASP A 231 -23.33 43.50 8.40
C ASP A 231 -24.24 42.39 7.86
N ILE A 232 -25.56 42.63 7.84
CA ILE A 232 -26.55 41.73 7.27
C ILE A 232 -27.13 42.41 6.04
N THR A 233 -26.86 41.86 4.86
CA THR A 233 -27.37 42.35 3.58
C THR A 233 -28.27 41.30 2.93
N SER A 234 -29.35 41.73 2.29
CA SER A 234 -30.27 40.85 1.55
C SER A 234 -30.68 41.54 0.26
N HIS A 235 -30.76 40.80 -0.83
CA HIS A 235 -31.24 41.31 -2.12
C HIS A 235 -32.75 41.63 -2.08
N ASN A 236 -33.51 40.98 -1.20
CA ASN A 236 -34.96 41.15 -1.13
C ASN A 236 -35.37 41.68 0.25
N ASN A 237 -35.70 40.80 1.17
CA ASN A 237 -36.15 41.15 2.51
C ASN A 237 -35.28 40.49 3.58
N ILE A 238 -35.21 41.14 4.73
CA ILE A 238 -34.73 40.56 5.99
C ILE A 238 -35.96 40.43 6.88
N LYS A 239 -36.33 39.20 7.26
CA LYS A 239 -37.45 38.93 8.19
C LYS A 239 -36.87 38.56 9.54
N LEU A 240 -37.10 39.41 10.54
CA LEU A 240 -36.87 39.10 11.95
C LEU A 240 -38.23 38.70 12.55
N ASP A 241 -38.33 37.50 13.09
CA ASP A 241 -39.58 36.94 13.60
C ASP A 241 -39.33 36.27 14.96
N SER A 242 -40.21 36.50 15.94
CA SER A 242 -40.11 35.92 17.28
C SER A 242 -41.47 35.32 17.66
N VAL A 243 -41.50 34.01 17.88
CA VAL A 243 -42.76 33.26 18.11
C VAL A 243 -43.27 33.44 19.53
N VAL A 244 -42.37 33.46 20.52
CA VAL A 244 -42.72 33.53 21.95
C VAL A 244 -42.13 34.77 22.62
N GLY A 245 -40.91 35.15 22.22
CA GLY A 245 -40.16 36.23 22.87
C GLY A 245 -40.39 37.59 22.21
N ALA A 246 -39.36 38.43 22.28
CA ALA A 246 -39.35 39.75 21.66
C ALA A 246 -38.09 39.93 20.81
N ILE A 247 -38.17 40.81 19.82
CA ILE A 247 -37.00 41.31 19.08
C ILE A 247 -36.56 42.59 19.80
N ARG A 248 -35.41 42.55 20.47
CA ARG A 248 -34.85 43.71 21.17
C ARG A 248 -33.69 44.31 20.38
N ILE A 249 -33.83 45.56 19.98
CA ILE A 249 -32.75 46.36 19.38
C ILE A 249 -32.30 47.33 20.46
N ASP A 250 -31.14 47.07 21.05
CA ASP A 250 -30.55 47.93 22.09
C ASP A 250 -29.29 48.58 21.55
N ALA A 251 -29.39 49.86 21.19
CA ALA A 251 -28.31 50.63 20.62
C ALA A 251 -28.47 52.12 20.98
N PRO A 252 -27.36 52.87 21.17
CA PRO A 252 -27.43 54.31 21.41
C PRO A 252 -28.08 55.09 20.26
N ASN A 253 -27.92 54.63 19.02
CA ASN A 253 -28.48 55.25 17.83
C ASN A 253 -29.00 54.16 16.89
N ILE A 254 -30.27 54.26 16.50
CA ILE A 254 -30.90 53.43 15.47
C ILE A 254 -31.25 54.34 14.31
N ILE A 255 -30.73 54.03 13.13
CA ILE A 255 -30.90 54.85 11.93
C ILE A 255 -31.68 54.05 10.89
N ILE A 256 -32.81 54.60 10.46
CA ILE A 256 -33.62 54.04 9.37
C ILE A 256 -33.61 55.08 8.24
N ASN A 257 -32.74 54.86 7.25
CA ASN A 257 -32.53 55.78 6.14
C ASN A 257 -33.59 55.59 5.04
N ASN A 258 -33.73 56.61 4.18
CA ASN A 258 -34.65 56.61 3.03
C ASN A 258 -36.13 56.39 3.41
N LEU A 259 -36.51 56.78 4.63
CA LEU A 259 -37.90 57.06 4.92
C LEU A 259 -38.37 58.16 3.96
N LYS A 260 -39.56 58.03 3.37
CA LYS A 260 -40.08 59.03 2.44
C LYS A 260 -40.18 60.39 3.16
N GLU A 261 -39.28 61.30 2.82
CA GLU A 261 -39.32 62.69 3.28
C GLU A 261 -40.34 63.47 2.45
N ALA A 262 -41.18 64.28 3.10
CA ALA A 262 -42.10 65.15 2.39
C ALA A 262 -41.36 66.40 1.89
N THR A 263 -41.47 66.70 0.59
CA THR A 263 -40.79 67.83 -0.06
C THR A 263 -41.19 69.18 0.54
N ILE A 264 -40.23 70.03 0.92
CA ILE A 264 -40.44 71.43 1.36
C ILE A 264 -40.62 72.33 0.12
N THR A 265 -41.53 73.31 0.18
CA THR A 265 -41.76 74.28 -0.90
C THR A 265 -41.57 75.69 -0.34
N ASP A 266 -40.57 76.41 -0.86
CA ASP A 266 -40.06 77.69 -0.33
C ASP A 266 -40.89 78.94 -0.71
N LYS A 267 -42.12 78.78 -1.19
CA LYS A 267 -43.03 79.92 -1.38
C LYS A 267 -43.87 80.11 -0.12
N ALA A 268 -43.52 81.12 0.65
CA ALA A 268 -44.30 81.60 1.80
C ALA A 268 -45.68 82.11 1.34
N SER A 269 -46.70 81.25 1.40
CA SER A 269 -48.10 81.68 1.43
C SER A 269 -48.40 82.20 2.85
N LYS A 270 -49.09 83.34 2.97
CA LYS A 270 -49.36 84.09 4.22
C LYS A 270 -50.22 83.34 5.28
N ASN A 271 -50.39 82.02 5.17
CA ASN A 271 -50.97 81.14 6.18
C ASN A 271 -49.88 80.22 6.75
N SER A 272 -49.28 80.63 7.87
CA SER A 272 -48.19 79.92 8.54
C SER A 272 -48.69 78.64 9.24
N ARG A 273 -48.63 77.49 8.56
CA ARG A 273 -49.00 76.19 9.16
C ARG A 273 -48.26 74.94 8.66
N ASN A 274 -47.13 75.06 7.98
CA ASN A 274 -46.41 73.90 7.43
C ASN A 274 -44.95 73.84 7.89
N LYS A 275 -44.73 73.48 9.16
CA LYS A 275 -43.46 72.84 9.56
C LYS A 275 -43.51 71.39 9.04
N LYS A 276 -42.59 70.99 8.15
CA LYS A 276 -42.51 69.65 7.56
C LYS A 276 -41.57 68.72 8.34
N VAL A 277 -41.59 68.83 9.67
CA VAL A 277 -41.00 67.80 10.54
C VAL A 277 -42.11 66.79 10.78
N TYR A 278 -41.99 65.54 10.36
CA TYR A 278 -43.03 64.55 10.64
C TYR A 278 -42.58 63.67 11.81
N GLN A 279 -43.49 63.39 12.74
CA GLN A 279 -43.27 62.38 13.77
C GLN A 279 -43.53 60.98 13.18
N LEU A 280 -42.71 60.00 13.53
CA LEU A 280 -42.90 58.60 13.17
C LEU A 280 -43.84 57.95 14.19
N CYS A 281 -45.03 57.57 13.72
CA CYS A 281 -46.10 56.96 14.51
C CYS A 281 -46.15 55.45 14.29
N ALA A 282 -46.49 54.70 15.34
CA ALA A 282 -46.69 53.26 15.27
C ALA A 282 -48.18 52.93 15.48
N CYS A 283 -48.78 52.20 14.54
CA CYS A 283 -50.13 51.64 14.70
C CYS A 283 -50.15 50.51 15.72
N ALA A 284 -51.33 50.17 16.27
CA ALA A 284 -51.51 48.95 17.06
C ALA A 284 -51.17 47.66 16.28
N SER A 285 -51.22 47.70 14.94
CA SER A 285 -50.79 46.62 14.03
C SER A 285 -49.27 46.53 13.82
N GLY A 286 -48.48 47.45 14.38
CA GLY A 286 -47.02 47.50 14.23
C GLY A 286 -46.53 48.17 12.94
N LYS A 287 -47.44 48.62 12.05
CA LYS A 287 -47.09 49.45 10.89
C LYS A 287 -46.62 50.83 11.36
N LEU A 288 -45.54 51.33 10.75
CA LEU A 288 -45.03 52.67 11.01
C LEU A 288 -45.53 53.63 9.93
N PHE A 289 -46.03 54.79 10.33
CA PHE A 289 -46.50 55.85 9.44
C PHE A 289 -45.98 57.22 9.88
N LEU A 290 -45.98 58.19 8.97
CA LEU A 290 -45.54 59.54 9.27
C LEU A 290 -46.76 60.43 9.55
N SER A 291 -46.72 61.22 10.63
CA SER A 291 -47.77 62.17 11.02
C SER A 291 -47.20 63.58 11.15
N ALA A 292 -48.05 64.61 10.96
CA ALA A 292 -47.67 66.01 11.09
C ALA A 292 -47.08 66.32 12.48
N PRO A 293 -46.15 67.30 12.60
CA PRO A 293 -45.44 67.55 13.86
C PRO A 293 -46.37 68.10 14.94
N ASP A 294 -47.36 68.89 14.52
CA ASP A 294 -48.24 69.65 15.39
C ASP A 294 -49.56 68.91 15.66
N ALA A 295 -49.73 67.71 15.10
CA ALA A 295 -50.92 66.86 15.26
C ALA A 295 -50.65 65.74 16.28
N PRO A 296 -51.66 65.26 17.02
CA PRO A 296 -51.51 64.04 17.80
C PRO A 296 -51.15 62.88 16.87
N CYS A 297 -50.36 61.93 17.39
CA CYS A 297 -49.98 60.71 16.70
C CYS A 297 -51.20 59.76 16.62
N ALA A 298 -52.18 60.15 15.81
CA ALA A 298 -53.49 59.55 15.68
C ALA A 298 -53.89 59.49 14.21
N MET A 299 -54.70 58.49 13.86
CA MET A 299 -55.19 58.29 12.50
C MET A 299 -56.38 59.23 12.23
N HIS A 300 -56.41 59.92 11.09
CA HIS A 300 -57.60 60.62 10.64
C HIS A 300 -58.64 59.62 10.12
N GLU A 301 -59.94 59.86 10.38
CA GLU A 301 -61.06 58.96 10.01
C GLU A 301 -61.12 58.58 8.52
N THR A 302 -60.43 59.32 7.64
CA THR A 302 -60.35 59.05 6.20
C THR A 302 -59.29 58.02 5.80
N ASP A 303 -58.30 57.75 6.66
CA ASP A 303 -57.11 56.91 6.34
C ASP A 303 -57.22 55.50 6.92
N THR A 304 -58.40 54.87 6.80
CA THR A 304 -58.73 53.58 7.42
C THR A 304 -57.92 52.37 6.94
N GLU A 305 -57.11 52.50 5.88
CA GLU A 305 -56.25 51.44 5.37
C GLU A 305 -54.81 51.45 5.94
N LEU A 306 -54.37 52.56 6.55
CA LEU A 306 -52.97 52.73 6.94
C LEU A 306 -52.57 51.83 8.11
N CYS A 307 -53.47 51.69 9.09
CA CYS A 307 -53.24 50.93 10.32
C CYS A 307 -53.99 49.59 10.39
N ARG A 308 -54.67 49.17 9.31
CA ARG A 308 -55.41 47.91 9.23
C ARG A 308 -54.52 46.70 9.01
#